data_AF-A0A2N2EES6-F1
#
_entry.id   AF-A0A2N2EES6-F1
#
_cell.length_a   1.000
_cell.length_b   1.000
_cell.length_c   1.000
_cell.angle_alpha   90.00
_cell.angle_beta   90.00
_cell.angle_gamma   90.00
#
_symmetry.space_group_name_H-M   'P 1'
#
loop_
_entity.id
_entity.type
_entity.pdbx_description
1 polymer ?
#
loop_
_entity_poly.entity_id
_entity_poly.type
_entity_poly.pdbx_seq_one_letter_code
_entity_poly.pdbx_strand_id
1 'polypeptide(L)'
;MMQKAWFKTFIWFVSTAMFFLISSIIISEFSPEPSEQEVMAYMAGMMQAMETSLMGLSMTIEQDVELKRFILNATSITFPLVFIGIAGGIFIRVTRRKNSG
;
A
#
# COMPACT_ATOMS: atom_id res chain seq x y z
N MET A 1 -2.43 -13.82 30.52
CA MET A 1 -2.69 -12.72 29.57
C MET A 1 -3.04 -13.30 28.21
N MET A 2 -4.32 -13.35 27.83
CA MET A 2 -4.71 -13.79 26.48
C MET A 2 -4.37 -12.68 25.47
N GLN A 3 -3.33 -12.86 24.66
CA GLN A 3 -3.13 -12.03 23.47
C GLN A 3 -4.35 -12.16 22.55
N LYS A 4 -4.90 -11.00 22.13
CA LYS A 4 -6.01 -10.93 21.16
C LYS A 4 -5.65 -11.71 19.89
N ALA A 5 -6.61 -12.40 19.28
CA ALA A 5 -6.38 -13.25 18.11
C ALA A 5 -5.67 -12.54 16.95
N TRP A 6 -6.05 -11.29 16.64
CA TRP A 6 -5.35 -10.46 15.65
C TRP A 6 -3.87 -10.29 16.00
N PHE A 7 -3.53 -10.00 17.26
CA PHE A 7 -2.12 -9.81 17.63
C PHE A 7 -1.28 -11.08 17.39
N LYS A 8 -1.86 -12.26 17.56
CA LYS A 8 -1.20 -13.53 17.20
C LYS A 8 -0.99 -13.67 15.69
N THR A 9 -1.99 -13.32 14.87
CA THR A 9 -1.86 -13.31 13.41
C THR A 9 -0.80 -12.32 12.93
N PHE A 10 -0.75 -11.14 13.56
CA PHE A 10 0.26 -10.13 13.26
C PHE A 10 1.67 -10.63 13.59
N ILE A 11 1.87 -11.21 14.78
CA ILE A 11 3.17 -11.81 15.14
C ILE A 11 3.54 -12.92 14.17
N TRP A 12 2.62 -13.82 13.86
CA TRP A 12 2.86 -14.92 12.92
C TRP A 12 3.28 -14.41 11.54
N PHE A 13 2.60 -13.39 11.02
CA PHE A 13 2.94 -12.77 9.74
C PHE A 13 4.33 -12.14 9.77
N VAL A 14 4.63 -11.33 10.79
CA VAL A 14 5.95 -10.67 10.94
C VAL A 14 7.07 -11.71 11.10
N SER A 15 6.87 -12.74 11.92
CA SER A 15 7.87 -13.79 12.12
C SER A 15 8.16 -14.57 10.83
N THR A 16 7.12 -14.87 10.06
CA THR A 16 7.25 -15.59 8.78
C THR A 16 7.97 -14.72 7.76
N ALA A 17 7.61 -13.45 7.64
CA ALA A 17 8.27 -12.50 6.74
C ALA A 17 9.76 -12.34 7.07
N MET A 18 10.10 -12.21 8.36
CA MET A 18 11.49 -12.12 8.80
C MET A 18 12.27 -13.40 8.53
N PHE A 19 11.66 -14.57 8.73
CA PHE A 19 12.29 -15.84 8.40
C PHE A 19 12.65 -15.91 6.91
N PHE A 20 11.71 -15.62 6.01
CA PHE A 20 11.98 -15.62 4.57
C PHE A 20 13.01 -14.57 4.16
N LEU A 21 13.00 -13.39 4.78
CA LEU A 21 14.00 -12.35 4.53
C LEU A 21 15.40 -12.85 4.90
N ILE A 22 15.58 -13.40 6.10
CA ILE A 22 16.87 -13.93 6.54
C ILE A 22 17.31 -15.10 5.65
N SER A 23 16.41 -16.03 5.33
CA SER A 23 16.71 -17.12 4.40
C SER A 23 17.15 -16.61 3.03
N SER A 24 16.50 -15.57 2.50
CA SER A 24 16.86 -14.98 1.21
C SER A 24 18.25 -14.35 1.21
N ILE A 25 18.65 -13.69 2.30
CA ILE A 25 19.99 -13.12 2.46
C ILE A 25 21.04 -14.24 2.49
N ILE A 26 20.79 -15.28 3.28
CA ILE A 26 21.71 -16.42 3.37
C ILE A 26 21.88 -17.07 1.99
N ILE A 27 20.78 -17.32 1.27
CA ILE A 27 20.83 -17.90 -0.08
C ILE A 27 21.58 -16.97 -1.05
N SER A 28 21.38 -15.65 -0.95
CA SER A 28 22.05 -14.66 -1.78
C SER A 28 23.57 -14.67 -1.60
N GLU A 29 24.07 -14.84 -0.38
CA GLU A 29 25.52 -14.86 -0.09
C GLU A 29 26.22 -16.08 -0.73
N PHE A 30 25.49 -17.18 -0.89
CA PHE A 30 26.02 -18.41 -1.50
C PHE A 30 25.68 -18.55 -2.99
N SER A 31 24.97 -17.59 -3.57
CA SER A 31 24.59 -17.63 -4.98
C SER A 31 25.70 -17.00 -5.83
N PRO A 32 25.99 -17.55 -7.02
CA PRO A 32 26.90 -16.91 -7.97
C PRO A 32 26.39 -15.53 -8.36
N GLU A 33 27.31 -14.61 -8.67
CA GLU A 33 26.94 -13.29 -9.18
C GLU A 33 26.05 -13.44 -10.44
N PRO A 34 25.00 -12.62 -10.57
CA PRO A 34 24.11 -12.70 -11.71
C PRO A 34 24.85 -12.29 -12.98
N SER A 35 24.57 -13.00 -14.07
CA SER A 35 25.06 -12.65 -15.39
C SER A 35 24.47 -11.31 -15.88
N GLU A 36 25.14 -10.65 -16.82
CA GLU A 36 24.63 -9.41 -17.43
C GLU A 36 23.21 -9.58 -18.01
N GLN A 37 22.89 -10.75 -18.56
CA GLN A 37 21.55 -11.06 -19.07
C GLN A 37 20.50 -11.10 -17.95
N GLU A 38 20.82 -11.70 -16.80
CA GLU A 38 19.91 -11.76 -15.66
C GLU A 38 19.68 -10.38 -15.04
N VAL A 39 20.73 -9.57 -14.95
CA VAL A 39 20.62 -8.18 -14.49
C VAL A 39 19.74 -7.36 -15.44
N MET A 40 19.95 -7.46 -16.75
CA MET A 40 19.14 -6.79 -17.76
C MET A 40 17.67 -7.24 -17.72
N ALA A 41 17.42 -8.54 -17.55
CA ALA A 41 16.07 -9.08 -17.40
C ALA A 41 15.38 -8.58 -16.12
N TYR A 42 16.10 -8.51 -15.00
CA TYR A 42 15.61 -7.95 -13.75
C TYR A 42 15.26 -6.46 -13.89
N MET A 43 16.15 -5.67 -14.50
CA MET A 43 15.92 -4.25 -14.75
C MET A 43 14.71 -4.02 -15.68
N ALA A 44 14.56 -4.82 -16.73
CA ALA A 44 13.39 -4.76 -17.61
C ALA A 44 12.09 -5.05 -16.86
N GLY A 45 12.09 -6.07 -15.99
CA GLY A 45 10.93 -6.38 -15.12
C GLY A 45 10.61 -5.25 -14.14
N MET A 46 11.62 -4.62 -13.55
CA MET A 46 11.41 -3.45 -12.68
C MET A 46 10.82 -2.26 -13.43
N MET A 47 11.28 -1.97 -14.65
CA MET A 47 10.70 -0.90 -15.46
C MET A 47 9.24 -1.19 -15.82
N GLN A 48 8.92 -2.42 -16.21
CA GLN A 48 7.54 -2.82 -16.50
C GLN A 48 6.62 -2.71 -15.28
N ALA A 49 7.12 -3.09 -14.10
CA ALA A 49 6.39 -2.90 -12.85
C ALA A 49 6.23 -1.41 -12.49
N MET A 50 7.23 -0.58 -12.80
CA MET A 50 7.17 0.86 -12.60
C MET A 50 6.11 1.52 -13.48
N GLU A 51 5.99 1.13 -14.76
CA GLU A 51 4.95 1.63 -15.68
C GLU A 51 3.53 1.33 -15.18
N THR A 52 3.33 0.17 -14.54
CA THR A 52 2.03 -0.26 -14.00
C THR A 52 1.78 0.18 -12.56
N SER A 53 2.78 0.79 -11.92
CA SER A 53 2.67 1.30 -10.55
C SER A 53 1.89 2.62 -10.49
N LEU A 54 1.52 3.03 -9.26
CA LEU A 54 0.96 4.37 -9.01
C LEU A 54 1.86 5.49 -9.54
N MET A 55 3.18 5.28 -9.56
CA MET A 55 4.13 6.23 -10.11
C MET A 55 4.02 6.31 -11.64
N GLY A 56 3.99 5.16 -12.34
CA GLY A 56 3.79 5.11 -13.79
C GLY A 56 2.44 5.71 -14.21
N LEU A 57 1.37 5.37 -13.49
CA LEU A 57 0.06 5.96 -13.70
C LEU A 57 0.08 7.49 -13.47
N SER A 58 0.79 7.97 -12.44
CA SER A 58 0.92 9.41 -12.19
C SER A 58 1.69 10.15 -13.28
N MET A 59 2.71 9.53 -13.87
CA MET A 59 3.47 10.11 -14.99
C MET A 59 2.60 10.26 -16.23
N THR A 60 1.78 9.27 -16.55
CA THR A 60 0.83 9.36 -17.68
C THR A 60 -0.26 10.40 -17.44
N ILE A 61 -0.78 10.49 -16.21
CA ILE A 61 -1.76 11.51 -15.82
C ILE A 61 -1.16 12.92 -15.87
N GLU A 62 0.13 13.07 -15.58
CA GLU A 62 0.82 14.36 -15.63
C GLU A 62 0.94 14.91 -17.06
N GLN A 63 1.00 14.02 -18.06
CA GLN A 63 1.05 14.39 -19.48
C GLN A 63 -0.32 14.78 -20.04
N ASP A 64 -1.42 14.28 -19.45
CA ASP A 64 -2.79 14.61 -19.87
C ASP A 64 -3.40 15.71 -18.99
N VAL A 65 -3.39 16.94 -19.52
CA VAL A 65 -3.85 18.14 -18.81
C VAL A 65 -5.35 18.09 -18.46
N GLU A 66 -6.19 17.47 -19.30
CA GLU A 66 -7.62 17.39 -19.05
C GLU A 66 -7.95 16.35 -17.98
N LEU A 67 -7.34 15.17 -18.09
CA LEU A 67 -7.48 14.11 -17.10
C LEU A 67 -6.98 14.57 -15.72
N LYS A 68 -5.84 15.27 -15.67
CA LYS A 68 -5.30 15.85 -14.43
C LYS A 68 -6.27 16.84 -13.78
N ARG A 69 -6.88 17.74 -14.57
CA ARG A 69 -7.89 18.69 -14.05
C ARG A 69 -9.14 17.98 -13.54
N PHE A 70 -9.63 16.97 -14.25
CA PHE A 70 -10.78 16.18 -13.83
C PHE A 70 -10.51 15.47 -12.50
N ILE A 71 -9.37 14.80 -12.38
CA ILE A 71 -8.96 14.10 -11.15
C ILE A 71 -8.85 15.09 -10.00
N LEU A 72 -8.13 16.21 -10.17
CA LEU A 72 -7.98 17.21 -9.10
C LEU A 72 -9.32 17.78 -8.63
N ASN A 73 -10.24 18.07 -9.56
CA ASN A 73 -11.57 18.55 -9.21
C ASN A 73 -12.37 17.48 -8.46
N ALA A 74 -12.40 16.24 -8.96
CA ALA A 74 -13.09 15.13 -8.31
C ALA A 74 -12.52 14.86 -6.90
N THR A 75 -11.19 14.87 -6.77
CA THR A 75 -10.47 14.70 -5.50
C THR A 75 -10.79 15.81 -4.51
N SER A 76 -10.85 17.07 -4.97
CA SER A 76 -11.15 18.23 -4.12
C SER A 76 -12.53 18.18 -3.47
N ILE A 77 -13.50 17.51 -4.11
CA ILE A 77 -14.87 17.34 -3.61
C ILE A 77 -14.99 16.05 -2.79
N THR A 78 -14.38 14.96 -3.25
CA THR A 78 -14.53 13.62 -2.65
C THR A 78 -13.89 13.55 -1.27
N PHE A 79 -12.69 14.10 -1.08
CA PHE A 79 -12.00 14.03 0.22
C PHE A 79 -12.81 14.71 1.34
N PRO A 80 -13.26 15.97 1.21
CA PRO A 80 -14.12 16.60 2.21
C PRO A 80 -15.39 15.81 2.50
N LEU A 81 -16.04 15.25 1.47
CA LEU A 81 -17.25 14.43 1.62
C LEU A 81 -17.00 13.17 2.46
N VAL A 82 -15.89 12.47 2.21
CA VAL A 82 -15.48 11.31 3.01
C VAL A 82 -15.20 11.72 4.45
N PHE A 83 -14.50 12.83 4.68
CA PHE A 83 -14.24 13.33 6.02
C PHE A 83 -15.53 13.69 6.78
N ILE A 84 -16.46 14.37 6.13
CA ILE A 84 -17.78 14.70 6.71
C ILE A 84 -18.56 13.42 7.01
N GLY A 85 -18.54 12.43 6.11
CA GLY A 85 -19.19 11.14 6.33
C GLY A 85 -18.63 10.38 7.52
N ILE A 86 -17.30 10.32 7.66
CA ILE A 86 -16.64 9.70 8.81
C ILE A 86 -16.97 10.46 10.10
N ALA A 87 -16.85 11.79 10.10
CA ALA A 87 -17.15 12.63 11.26
C ALA A 87 -18.61 12.49 11.69
N GLY A 88 -19.55 12.48 10.73
CA GLY A 88 -20.97 12.25 10.98
C GLY A 88 -21.24 10.85 11.55
N GLY A 89 -20.61 9.82 11.00
CA GLY A 89 -20.71 8.45 11.53
C GLY A 89 -20.20 8.32 12.97
N ILE A 90 -19.08 8.96 13.27
CA ILE A 90 -18.52 9.02 14.63
C ILE A 90 -19.47 9.80 15.56
N PHE A 91 -19.97 10.96 15.12
CA PHE A 91 -20.90 11.78 15.90
C PHE A 91 -22.18 11.02 16.27
N ILE A 92 -22.81 10.33 15.30
CA ILE A 92 -24.00 9.49 15.55
C ILE A 92 -23.69 8.39 16.55
N ARG A 93 -22.54 7.72 16.41
CA ARG A 93 -22.11 6.64 17.31
C ARG A 93 -21.91 7.12 18.75
N VAL A 94 -21.31 8.30 18.94
CA VAL A 94 -21.11 8.90 20.27
C VAL A 94 -22.45 9.32 20.88
N THR A 95 -23.31 9.99 20.11
CA THR A 95 -24.62 10.45 20.58
C THR A 95 -25.53 9.28 20.97
N ARG A 96 -25.53 8.18 20.21
CA ARG A 96 -26.29 6.96 20.59
C ARG A 96 -25.79 6.33 21.88
N ARG A 97 -24.46 6.27 22.10
CA ARG A 97 -23.91 5.74 23.36
C ARG A 97 -24.26 6.59 24.57
N LYS A 98 -24.40 7.92 24.40
CA LYS A 98 -24.80 8.83 25.47
C LYS A 98 -26.29 8.71 25.83
N ASN A 99 -27.16 8.38 24.87
CA ASN A 99 -28.60 8.25 25.09
C ASN A 99 -29.06 6.84 25.51
N SER A 100 -28.18 5.83 25.46
CA SER A 100 -28.47 4.46 25.91
C SER A 100 -27.80 4.10 27.24
N GLY A 101 -27.27 5.10 27.95
CA GLY A 101 -26.73 4.99 29.31
C GLY A 101 -27.62 5.68 30.32
#